data_AF-A0A1G3L851-F1
#
_entry.id   AF-A0A1G3L851-F1
#
_cell.length_a   1.000
_cell.length_b   1.000
_cell.length_c   1.000
_cell.angle_alpha   90.00
_cell.angle_beta   90.00
_cell.angle_gamma   90.00
#
_symmetry.space_group_name_H-M   'P 1'
#
loop_
_entity.id
_entity.type
_entity.pdbx_description
1 polymer ?
#
loop_
_entity_poly.entity_id
_entity_poly.type
_entity_poly.pdbx_seq_one_letter_code
_entity_poly.pdbx_strand_id
1 'polypeptide(L)'
;MLQFIKKLYFSQFLKIFSIFNHKVRKYFLFLLLTFILFSCNTFSDVKENYNQKEKFLYSFNHFVGKKTYDKVKVLDKYFTLDCIGTVLAIYYKMGIDINLSSYTGNGVARLFNYLKDNGKLYKNKIPKIGDFIFWDNTYDKNEDGILGNDNLTHCGIVVEIEKDGTIQYIHANYVYGIVIEPMNLNYPDIYKDEDGKKINSILALGASIKKHPHKWLSGNLFRSYGSIIY
;
A
#
# COMPACT_ATOMS: atom_id res chain seq x y z
N MET A 1 17.38 29.12 -6.60
CA MET A 1 17.80 29.05 -5.18
C MET A 1 18.84 27.96 -4.92
N LEU A 2 18.59 26.67 -5.26
CA LEU A 2 19.55 25.56 -5.04
C LEU A 2 20.92 25.72 -5.74
N GLN A 3 20.96 26.24 -6.97
CA GLN A 3 22.22 26.48 -7.68
C GLN A 3 23.09 27.57 -7.03
N PHE A 4 22.46 28.57 -6.43
CA PHE A 4 23.15 29.69 -5.77
C PHE A 4 23.79 29.23 -4.45
N ILE A 5 23.06 28.39 -3.69
CA ILE A 5 23.54 27.77 -2.46
C ILE A 5 24.75 26.87 -2.77
N LYS A 6 24.69 25.99 -3.78
CA LYS A 6 25.83 25.13 -4.16
C LYS A 6 27.11 25.92 -4.49
N LYS A 7 26.98 27.08 -5.15
CA LYS A 7 28.12 27.91 -5.57
C LYS A 7 28.81 28.60 -4.38
N LEU A 8 28.04 29.04 -3.38
CA LEU A 8 28.56 29.71 -2.20
C LEU A 8 29.39 28.75 -1.32
N TYR A 9 28.85 27.55 -1.04
CA TYR A 9 29.51 26.52 -0.24
C TYR A 9 30.79 25.99 -0.90
N PHE A 10 30.83 25.89 -2.23
CA PHE A 10 32.01 25.41 -2.96
C PHE A 10 33.19 26.39 -2.86
N SER A 11 32.93 27.70 -2.87
CA SER A 11 33.99 28.72 -2.77
C SER A 11 34.62 28.82 -1.37
N GLN A 12 33.81 28.64 -0.31
CA GLN A 12 34.31 28.57 1.06
C GLN A 12 35.09 27.27 1.32
N PHE A 13 34.64 26.17 0.71
CA PHE A 13 35.31 24.87 0.77
C PHE A 13 36.75 24.92 0.22
N LEU A 14 36.94 25.55 -0.95
CA LEU A 14 38.27 25.69 -1.56
C LEU A 14 39.26 26.48 -0.70
N LYS A 15 38.78 27.49 0.05
CA LYS A 15 39.60 28.28 0.97
C LYS A 15 40.02 27.49 2.22
N ILE A 16 39.14 26.66 2.76
CA ILE A 16 39.46 25.80 3.91
C ILE A 16 40.38 24.65 3.48
N PHE A 17 40.16 24.10 2.30
CA PHE A 17 40.96 23.02 1.74
C PHE A 17 42.41 23.41 1.43
N SER A 18 42.71 24.71 1.23
CA SER A 18 44.08 25.20 0.98
C SER A 18 44.99 25.25 2.20
N ILE A 19 44.43 25.20 3.41
CA ILE A 19 45.15 25.35 4.68
C ILE A 19 45.72 24.01 5.17
N PHE A 20 45.20 22.88 4.69
CA PHE A 20 45.59 21.55 5.16
C PHE A 20 46.82 20.99 4.44
N ASN A 21 47.72 20.37 5.20
CA ASN A 21 48.88 19.65 4.66
C ASN A 21 48.43 18.41 3.86
N HIS A 22 49.29 17.95 2.92
CA HIS A 22 49.00 16.92 1.91
C HIS A 22 48.39 15.63 2.47
N LYS A 23 48.85 15.18 3.64
CA LYS A 23 48.34 13.96 4.30
C LYS A 23 46.87 14.14 4.76
N VAL A 24 46.54 15.29 5.33
CA VAL A 24 45.19 15.64 5.81
C VAL A 24 44.23 15.87 4.64
N ARG A 25 44.71 16.48 3.55
CA ARG A 25 43.93 16.64 2.31
C ARG A 25 43.45 15.32 1.73
N LYS A 26 44.27 14.26 1.76
CA LYS A 26 43.86 12.92 1.29
C LYS A 26 42.72 12.34 2.12
N TYR A 27 42.80 12.39 3.45
CA TYR A 27 41.72 11.93 4.32
C TYR A 27 40.44 12.76 4.16
N PHE A 28 40.58 14.07 3.98
CA PHE A 28 39.44 14.97 3.80
C PHE A 28 38.76 14.79 2.44
N LEU A 29 39.52 14.59 1.37
CA LEU A 29 39.01 14.19 0.04
C LEU A 29 38.27 12.86 0.12
N PHE A 30 38.82 11.88 0.84
CA PHE A 30 38.17 10.59 1.04
C PHE A 30 36.85 10.74 1.82
N LEU A 31 36.83 11.51 2.91
CA LEU A 31 35.63 11.77 3.70
C LEU A 31 34.56 12.52 2.89
N LEU A 32 34.96 13.53 2.12
CA LEU A 32 34.07 14.25 1.21
C LEU A 32 33.49 13.33 0.14
N LEU A 33 34.31 12.45 -0.45
CA LEU A 33 33.87 11.48 -1.45
C LEU A 33 32.83 10.53 -0.83
N THR A 34 33.07 10.01 0.38
CA THR A 34 32.12 9.15 1.08
C THR A 34 30.81 9.88 1.41
N PHE A 35 30.87 11.14 1.83
CA PHE A 35 29.70 11.96 2.12
C PHE A 35 28.88 12.26 0.85
N ILE A 36 29.56 12.57 -0.26
CA ILE A 36 28.91 12.81 -1.56
C ILE A 36 28.22 11.52 -2.05
N LEU A 37 28.91 10.37 -1.97
CA LEU A 37 28.35 9.09 -2.39
C LEU A 37 27.13 8.69 -1.54
N PHE A 38 27.20 8.85 -0.21
CA PHE A 38 26.08 8.56 0.70
C PHE A 38 24.89 9.51 0.48
N SER A 39 25.16 10.80 0.25
CA SER A 39 24.13 11.79 -0.04
C SER A 39 23.46 11.59 -1.40
N CYS A 40 24.20 11.07 -2.38
CA CYS A 40 23.65 10.79 -3.71
C CYS A 40 22.68 9.61 -3.67
N ASN A 41 23.04 8.52 -2.99
CA ASN A 41 22.18 7.34 -2.82
C ASN A 41 20.89 7.67 -2.05
N THR A 42 20.99 8.41 -0.95
CA THR A 42 19.81 8.83 -0.19
C THR A 42 18.88 9.74 -1.00
N PHE A 43 19.43 10.65 -1.82
CA PHE A 43 18.63 11.49 -2.70
C PHE A 43 17.96 10.72 -3.83
N SER A 44 18.63 9.72 -4.43
CA SER A 44 18.01 8.86 -5.45
C SER A 44 16.86 8.05 -4.89
N ASP A 45 17.04 7.45 -3.71
CA ASP A 45 16.02 6.62 -3.06
C ASP A 45 14.78 7.45 -2.69
N VAL A 46 14.98 8.67 -2.16
CA VAL A 46 13.88 9.60 -1.85
C VAL A 46 13.11 9.98 -3.12
N LYS A 47 13.82 10.30 -4.21
CA LYS A 47 13.19 10.69 -5.48
C LYS A 47 12.41 9.53 -6.09
N GLU A 48 12.95 8.32 -6.04
CA GLU A 48 12.27 7.13 -6.54
C GLU A 48 11.01 6.82 -5.73
N ASN A 49 11.10 6.80 -4.40
CA ASN A 49 9.95 6.57 -3.52
C ASN A 49 8.83 7.60 -3.73
N TYR A 50 9.19 8.87 -3.93
CA TYR A 50 8.24 9.94 -4.24
C TYR A 50 7.50 9.68 -5.57
N ASN A 51 8.24 9.32 -6.62
CA ASN A 51 7.67 8.98 -7.93
C ASN A 51 6.75 7.75 -7.85
N GLN A 52 7.12 6.72 -7.09
CA GLN A 52 6.28 5.53 -6.90
C GLN A 52 4.96 5.87 -6.19
N LYS A 53 5.02 6.72 -5.15
CA LYS A 53 3.82 7.21 -4.48
C LYS A 53 2.90 7.99 -5.43
N GLU A 54 3.43 8.94 -6.21
CA GLU A 54 2.62 9.69 -7.19
C GLU A 54 1.99 8.79 -8.25
N LYS A 55 2.74 7.81 -8.78
CA LYS A 55 2.20 6.82 -9.71
C LYS A 55 1.08 6.01 -9.08
N PHE A 56 1.23 5.60 -7.82
CA PHE A 56 0.18 4.88 -7.11
C PHE A 56 -1.07 5.74 -6.92
N LEU A 57 -0.91 6.98 -6.44
CA LEU A 57 -2.01 7.94 -6.26
C LEU A 57 -2.76 8.16 -7.57
N TYR A 58 -2.04 8.40 -8.68
CA TYR A 58 -2.64 8.53 -10.01
C TYR A 58 -3.36 7.24 -10.46
N SER A 59 -2.78 6.09 -10.15
CA SER A 59 -3.30 4.79 -10.59
C SER A 59 -4.59 4.41 -9.89
N PHE A 60 -4.66 4.48 -8.55
CA PHE A 60 -5.88 4.08 -7.85
C PHE A 60 -7.03 5.05 -8.10
N ASN A 61 -6.77 6.36 -8.18
CA ASN A 61 -7.80 7.38 -8.43
C ASN A 61 -8.52 7.16 -9.76
N HIS A 62 -7.87 6.52 -10.73
CA HIS A 62 -8.50 6.15 -11.99
C HIS A 62 -9.67 5.17 -11.83
N PHE A 63 -9.69 4.36 -10.76
CA PHE A 63 -10.69 3.31 -10.56
C PHE A 63 -11.80 3.71 -9.60
N VAL A 64 -11.59 4.69 -8.71
CA VAL A 64 -12.61 5.13 -7.75
C VAL A 64 -13.91 5.50 -8.47
N GLY A 65 -15.03 4.97 -7.98
CA GLY A 65 -16.37 5.20 -8.53
C GLY A 65 -16.76 4.30 -9.72
N LYS A 66 -15.87 3.44 -10.22
CA LYS A 66 -16.24 2.41 -11.21
C LYS A 66 -17.11 1.33 -10.58
N LYS A 67 -17.91 0.62 -11.38
CA LYS A 67 -18.78 -0.44 -10.85
C LYS A 67 -17.99 -1.73 -10.65
N THR A 68 -18.39 -2.49 -9.64
CA THR A 68 -17.85 -3.84 -9.41
C THR A 68 -18.27 -4.74 -10.57
N TYR A 69 -17.37 -5.61 -11.01
CA TYR A 69 -17.47 -6.47 -12.20
C TYR A 69 -17.46 -5.76 -13.56
N ASP A 70 -17.25 -4.45 -13.64
CA ASP A 70 -16.97 -3.79 -14.92
C ASP A 70 -15.71 -4.40 -15.55
N LYS A 71 -15.74 -4.64 -16.87
CA LYS A 71 -14.55 -4.98 -17.65
C LYS A 71 -13.90 -3.71 -18.15
N VAL A 72 -12.66 -3.46 -17.74
CA VAL A 72 -11.90 -2.27 -18.12
C VAL A 72 -10.61 -2.64 -18.83
N LYS A 73 -10.25 -1.85 -19.83
CA LYS A 73 -8.93 -1.92 -20.46
C LYS A 73 -7.98 -0.97 -19.72
N VAL A 74 -6.87 -1.51 -19.24
CA VAL A 74 -5.78 -0.74 -18.62
C VAL A 74 -4.56 -1.00 -19.48
N LEU A 75 -4.01 0.05 -20.10
CA LEU A 75 -2.95 -0.08 -21.10
C LEU A 75 -3.34 -1.11 -22.18
N ASP A 76 -2.65 -2.24 -22.25
CA ASP A 76 -2.85 -3.33 -23.20
C ASP A 76 -3.63 -4.54 -22.66
N LYS A 77 -4.04 -4.54 -21.38
CA LYS A 77 -4.69 -5.70 -20.71
C LYS A 77 -6.10 -5.37 -20.22
N TYR A 78 -6.97 -6.37 -20.23
CA TYR A 78 -8.32 -6.27 -19.67
C TYR A 78 -8.38 -6.83 -18.26
N PHE A 79 -9.13 -6.15 -17.40
CA PHE A 79 -9.39 -6.56 -16.02
C PHE A 79 -10.90 -6.55 -15.76
N THR A 80 -11.39 -7.56 -15.04
CA THR A 80 -12.72 -7.53 -14.44
C THR A 80 -12.57 -6.94 -13.04
N LEU A 81 -13.32 -5.90 -12.72
CA LEU A 81 -13.20 -5.17 -11.45
C LEU A 81 -13.90 -5.88 -10.28
N ASP A 82 -13.46 -7.10 -9.96
CA ASP A 82 -13.70 -7.73 -8.66
C ASP A 82 -12.57 -7.35 -7.68
N CYS A 83 -12.53 -7.93 -6.47
CA CYS A 83 -11.53 -7.55 -5.47
C CYS A 83 -10.08 -7.76 -5.98
N ILE A 84 -9.80 -8.87 -6.66
CA ILE A 84 -8.46 -9.18 -7.13
C ILE A 84 -8.11 -8.40 -8.41
N GLY A 85 -9.02 -8.35 -9.37
CA GLY A 85 -8.81 -7.66 -10.63
C GLY A 85 -8.68 -6.16 -10.44
N THR A 86 -9.36 -5.58 -9.45
CA THR A 86 -9.18 -4.18 -9.06
C THR A 86 -7.76 -3.91 -8.57
N VAL A 87 -7.26 -4.70 -7.60
CA VAL A 87 -5.92 -4.44 -7.05
C VAL A 87 -4.83 -4.72 -8.10
N LEU A 88 -4.99 -5.75 -8.93
CA LEU A 88 -4.07 -6.03 -10.04
C LEU A 88 -4.10 -4.94 -11.11
N ALA A 89 -5.28 -4.40 -11.45
CA ALA A 89 -5.43 -3.31 -12.42
C ALA A 89 -4.74 -2.02 -11.95
N ILE A 90 -4.83 -1.70 -10.65
CA ILE A 90 -4.16 -0.55 -10.05
C ILE A 90 -2.64 -0.69 -10.20
N TYR A 91 -2.08 -1.85 -9.83
CA TYR A 91 -0.66 -2.11 -9.97
C TYR A 91 -0.18 -2.17 -11.42
N TYR A 92 -0.97 -2.76 -12.31
CA TYR A 92 -0.66 -2.78 -13.73
C TYR A 92 -0.62 -1.38 -14.33
N LYS A 93 -1.53 -0.48 -13.91
CA LYS A 93 -1.52 0.93 -14.30
C LYS A 93 -0.27 1.67 -13.80
N MET A 94 0.34 1.23 -12.69
CA MET A 94 1.64 1.73 -12.23
C MET A 94 2.83 1.19 -13.04
N GLY A 95 2.60 0.24 -13.94
CA GLY A 95 3.63 -0.47 -14.70
C GLY A 95 4.14 -1.74 -14.03
N ILE A 96 3.42 -2.29 -13.04
CA ILE A 96 3.80 -3.51 -12.33
C ILE A 96 2.81 -4.62 -12.68
N ASP A 97 3.21 -5.57 -13.52
CA ASP A 97 2.39 -6.74 -13.85
C ASP A 97 2.68 -7.89 -12.87
N ILE A 98 1.70 -8.21 -12.03
CA ILE A 98 1.80 -9.30 -11.05
C ILE A 98 1.25 -10.57 -11.68
N ASN A 99 2.14 -11.51 -11.98
CA ASN A 99 1.75 -12.79 -12.59
C ASN A 99 1.42 -13.83 -11.52
N LEU A 100 0.14 -14.19 -11.44
CA LEU A 100 -0.38 -15.18 -10.50
C LEU A 100 -0.60 -16.58 -11.13
N SER A 101 -0.17 -16.81 -12.37
CA SER A 101 -0.50 -18.04 -13.14
C SER A 101 -0.03 -19.34 -12.48
N SER A 102 1.06 -19.29 -11.71
CA SER A 102 1.64 -20.45 -11.01
C SER A 102 0.97 -20.78 -9.67
N TYR A 103 0.02 -19.96 -9.22
CA TYR A 103 -0.66 -20.14 -7.94
C TYR A 103 -2.10 -20.62 -8.15
N THR A 104 -2.57 -21.51 -7.27
CA THR A 104 -3.91 -22.10 -7.30
C THR A 104 -4.86 -21.47 -6.27
N GLY A 105 -6.16 -21.75 -6.39
CA GLY A 105 -7.22 -21.20 -5.54
C GLY A 105 -7.86 -19.93 -6.11
N ASN A 106 -8.66 -19.24 -5.28
CA ASN A 106 -9.27 -17.97 -5.67
C ASN A 106 -8.20 -16.87 -5.85
N GLY A 107 -8.55 -15.76 -6.50
CA GLY A 107 -7.59 -14.69 -6.81
C GLY A 107 -6.87 -14.12 -5.58
N VAL A 108 -7.58 -13.98 -4.46
CA VAL A 108 -7.03 -13.48 -3.18
C VAL A 108 -5.96 -14.44 -2.64
N ALA A 109 -6.25 -15.74 -2.63
CA ALA A 109 -5.31 -16.77 -2.19
C ALA A 109 -4.07 -16.85 -3.08
N ARG A 110 -4.26 -16.69 -4.40
CA ARG A 110 -3.16 -16.65 -5.37
C ARG A 110 -2.21 -15.48 -5.10
N LEU A 111 -2.74 -14.27 -4.90
CA LEU A 111 -1.93 -13.11 -4.55
C LEU A 111 -1.27 -13.25 -3.18
N PHE A 112 -1.99 -13.75 -2.18
CA PHE A 112 -1.43 -13.98 -0.85
C PHE A 112 -0.26 -14.95 -0.89
N ASN A 113 -0.40 -16.08 -1.58
CA ASN A 113 0.68 -17.08 -1.71
C ASN A 113 1.86 -16.53 -2.52
N TYR A 114 1.60 -15.76 -3.57
CA TYR A 114 2.65 -15.03 -4.29
C TYR A 114 3.48 -14.14 -3.36
N LEU A 115 2.83 -13.33 -2.51
CA LEU A 115 3.54 -12.48 -1.55
C LEU A 115 4.22 -13.30 -0.45
N LYS A 116 3.61 -14.41 -0.03
CA LYS A 116 4.17 -15.31 0.98
C LYS A 116 5.51 -15.89 0.53
N ASP A 117 5.54 -16.44 -0.68
CA ASP A 117 6.72 -17.12 -1.22
C ASP A 117 7.86 -16.14 -1.50
N ASN A 118 7.54 -14.86 -1.68
CA ASN A 118 8.51 -13.77 -1.81
C ASN A 118 8.89 -13.12 -0.46
N GLY A 119 8.43 -13.65 0.69
CA GLY A 119 8.73 -13.10 2.01
C GLY A 119 8.16 -11.70 2.24
N LYS A 120 7.07 -11.36 1.56
CA LYS A 120 6.49 -10.01 1.50
C LYS A 120 5.27 -9.80 2.39
N LEU A 121 4.80 -10.84 3.08
CA LEU A 121 3.70 -10.75 4.03
C LEU A 121 4.19 -10.32 5.41
N TYR A 122 3.41 -9.50 6.09
CA TYR A 122 3.72 -9.08 7.45
C TYR A 122 2.46 -8.65 8.22
N LYS A 123 2.60 -8.62 9.54
CA LYS A 123 1.59 -8.16 10.51
C LYS A 123 2.25 -7.30 11.59
N ASN A 124 1.43 -6.66 12.44
CA ASN A 124 1.87 -5.95 13.64
C ASN A 124 2.83 -4.78 13.37
N LYS A 125 2.69 -4.15 12.20
CA LYS A 125 3.41 -2.93 11.81
C LYS A 125 2.42 -2.00 11.13
N ILE A 126 2.67 -0.69 11.25
CA ILE A 126 1.94 0.30 10.45
C ILE A 126 2.24 0.01 8.97
N PRO A 127 1.23 -0.17 8.12
CA PRO A 127 1.46 -0.47 6.72
C PRO A 127 2.04 0.76 6.00
N LYS A 128 2.43 0.60 4.74
CA LYS A 128 2.77 1.71 3.85
C LYS A 128 1.65 1.91 2.84
N ILE A 129 1.55 3.13 2.29
CA ILE A 129 0.68 3.42 1.15
C ILE A 129 1.08 2.49 0.01
N GLY A 130 0.09 1.87 -0.64
CA GLY A 130 0.29 0.86 -1.66
C GLY A 130 0.31 -0.56 -1.13
N ASP A 131 0.43 -0.81 0.18
CA ASP A 131 0.43 -2.19 0.66
C ASP A 131 -0.94 -2.86 0.51
N PHE A 132 -0.92 -4.14 0.12
CA PHE A 132 -2.12 -4.96 0.06
C PHE A 132 -2.64 -5.22 1.46
N ILE A 133 -3.97 -5.32 1.58
CA ILE A 133 -4.67 -5.73 2.78
C ILE A 133 -5.47 -6.98 2.46
N PHE A 134 -5.34 -8.01 3.29
CA PHE A 134 -6.09 -9.26 3.17
C PHE A 134 -7.09 -9.38 4.30
N TRP A 135 -8.29 -9.83 3.98
CA TRP A 135 -9.32 -10.16 4.96
C TRP A 135 -9.79 -11.61 4.82
N ASP A 136 -10.15 -12.18 5.96
CA ASP A 136 -10.82 -13.47 6.08
C ASP A 136 -12.32 -13.23 6.36
N ASN A 137 -13.17 -14.22 6.06
CA ASN A 137 -14.56 -14.28 6.51
C ASN A 137 -15.47 -13.12 6.06
N THR A 138 -15.17 -12.51 4.92
CA THR A 138 -16.01 -11.43 4.37
C THR A 138 -17.25 -11.95 3.64
N TYR A 139 -17.28 -13.21 3.24
CA TYR A 139 -18.46 -13.91 2.74
C TYR A 139 -18.26 -15.42 2.97
N ASP A 140 -19.35 -16.17 2.94
CA ASP A 140 -19.36 -17.64 2.96
C ASP A 140 -18.87 -18.13 1.59
N LYS A 141 -17.60 -18.51 1.52
CA LYS A 141 -16.89 -18.87 0.28
C LYS A 141 -17.01 -20.35 -0.04
N ASN A 142 -17.09 -21.21 0.97
CA ASN A 142 -17.27 -22.65 0.76
C ASN A 142 -18.75 -23.07 0.70
N GLU A 143 -19.68 -22.13 0.89
CA GLU A 143 -21.13 -22.29 0.78
C GLU A 143 -21.71 -23.29 1.78
N ASP A 144 -21.08 -23.43 2.96
CA ASP A 144 -21.54 -24.34 4.02
C ASP A 144 -22.51 -23.69 5.02
N GLY A 145 -22.79 -22.39 4.85
CA GLY A 145 -23.67 -21.60 5.71
C GLY A 145 -23.03 -21.19 7.05
N ILE A 146 -21.76 -21.53 7.30
CA ILE A 146 -21.04 -21.20 8.53
C ILE A 146 -20.28 -19.89 8.32
N LEU A 147 -20.65 -18.86 9.07
CA LEU A 147 -19.91 -17.60 9.05
C LEU A 147 -18.65 -17.72 9.92
N GLY A 148 -17.49 -17.35 9.37
CA GLY A 148 -16.26 -17.22 10.16
C GLY A 148 -15.21 -18.34 10.00
N ASN A 149 -15.37 -19.23 9.03
CA ASN A 149 -14.45 -20.34 8.75
C ASN A 149 -13.72 -20.25 7.38
N ASP A 150 -13.84 -19.13 6.68
CA ASP A 150 -13.28 -18.90 5.35
C ASP A 150 -12.08 -17.95 5.34
N ASN A 151 -10.91 -18.47 4.97
CA ASN A 151 -9.72 -17.63 4.80
C ASN A 151 -9.64 -16.98 3.41
N LEU A 152 -8.98 -15.83 3.31
CA LEU A 152 -8.58 -15.18 2.06
C LEU A 152 -9.78 -14.93 1.14
N THR A 153 -10.77 -14.21 1.68
CA THR A 153 -12.03 -13.91 1.00
C THR A 153 -12.02 -12.53 0.36
N HIS A 154 -11.18 -11.60 0.82
CA HIS A 154 -11.17 -10.25 0.24
C HIS A 154 -9.79 -9.59 0.24
N CYS A 155 -9.61 -8.62 -0.65
CA CYS A 155 -8.37 -7.88 -0.83
C CYS A 155 -8.64 -6.40 -1.17
N GLY A 156 -7.70 -5.55 -0.79
CA GLY A 156 -7.70 -4.11 -1.01
C GLY A 156 -6.29 -3.54 -0.91
N ILE A 157 -6.13 -2.22 -1.07
CA ILE A 157 -4.83 -1.56 -1.00
C ILE A 157 -4.92 -0.33 -0.08
N VAL A 158 -3.92 -0.15 0.78
CA VAL A 158 -3.76 1.06 1.60
C VAL A 158 -3.55 2.28 0.70
N VAL A 159 -4.40 3.30 0.84
CA VAL A 159 -4.25 4.57 0.10
C VAL A 159 -3.78 5.73 0.96
N GLU A 160 -4.13 5.71 2.25
CA GLU A 160 -3.73 6.72 3.21
C GLU A 160 -3.72 6.14 4.63
N ILE A 161 -2.93 6.74 5.51
CA ILE A 161 -2.91 6.43 6.94
C ILE A 161 -3.08 7.75 7.67
N GLU A 162 -4.16 7.86 8.42
CA GLU A 162 -4.50 9.03 9.20
C GLU A 162 -3.69 9.11 10.49
N LYS A 163 -3.70 10.29 11.13
CA LYS A 163 -2.95 10.56 12.35
C LYS A 163 -3.37 9.67 13.53
N ASP A 164 -4.63 9.25 13.57
CA ASP A 164 -5.20 8.36 14.59
C ASP A 164 -4.94 6.86 14.32
N GLY A 165 -4.19 6.55 13.26
CA GLY A 165 -3.92 5.18 12.82
C GLY A 165 -5.02 4.55 11.97
N THR A 166 -6.08 5.30 11.63
CA THR A 166 -7.11 4.84 10.69
C THR A 166 -6.50 4.73 9.30
N ILE A 167 -6.66 3.56 8.70
CA ILE A 167 -6.20 3.25 7.35
C ILE A 167 -7.35 3.48 6.40
N GLN A 168 -7.13 4.34 5.40
CA GLN A 168 -8.01 4.41 4.24
C GLN A 168 -7.52 3.39 3.21
N TYR A 169 -8.42 2.57 2.70
CA TYR A 169 -8.09 1.56 1.70
C TYR A 169 -9.07 1.56 0.54
N ILE A 170 -8.54 1.30 -0.66
CA ILE A 170 -9.35 1.08 -1.86
C ILE A 170 -9.64 -0.42 -2.02
N HIS A 171 -10.88 -0.76 -2.36
CA HIS A 171 -11.27 -2.12 -2.72
C HIS A 171 -12.49 -2.13 -3.65
N ALA A 172 -12.80 -3.30 -4.21
CA ALA A 172 -14.08 -3.53 -4.83
C ALA A 172 -15.14 -3.83 -3.75
N ASN A 173 -16.15 -2.98 -3.65
CA ASN A 173 -17.34 -3.19 -2.82
C ASN A 173 -18.48 -3.67 -3.71
N TYR A 174 -19.14 -4.77 -3.33
CA TYR A 174 -20.18 -5.38 -4.16
C TYR A 174 -21.34 -4.42 -4.50
N VAL A 175 -21.71 -3.54 -3.55
CA VAL A 175 -22.84 -2.61 -3.72
C VAL A 175 -22.40 -1.26 -4.26
N TYR A 176 -21.29 -0.72 -3.74
CA TYR A 176 -20.89 0.67 -4.02
C TYR A 176 -19.87 0.81 -5.15
N GLY A 177 -19.39 -0.29 -5.72
CA GLY A 177 -18.34 -0.25 -6.73
C GLY A 177 -16.94 -0.15 -6.12
N ILE A 178 -16.01 0.46 -6.83
CA ILE A 178 -14.65 0.65 -6.34
C ILE A 178 -14.60 1.89 -5.46
N VAL A 179 -14.38 1.70 -4.17
CA VAL A 179 -14.53 2.74 -3.15
C VAL A 179 -13.34 2.78 -2.20
N ILE A 180 -13.19 3.90 -1.50
CA ILE A 180 -12.25 4.08 -0.41
C ILE A 180 -13.02 3.99 0.91
N GLU A 181 -12.56 3.15 1.82
CA GLU A 181 -13.21 2.90 3.10
C GLU A 181 -12.18 2.86 4.26
N PRO A 182 -12.60 3.19 5.50
CA PRO A 182 -11.72 3.18 6.66
C PRO A 182 -11.60 1.80 7.33
N MET A 183 -10.44 1.54 7.93
CA MET A 183 -10.17 0.43 8.85
C MET A 183 -9.22 0.90 9.95
N ASN A 184 -9.53 0.59 11.21
CA ASN A 184 -8.66 0.91 12.33
C ASN A 184 -8.40 -0.36 13.15
N LEU A 185 -7.12 -0.79 13.20
CA LEU A 185 -6.72 -2.01 13.90
C LEU A 185 -6.48 -1.82 15.40
N ASN A 186 -6.39 -0.57 15.88
CA ASN A 186 -6.35 -0.29 17.33
C ASN A 186 -7.74 -0.50 17.96
N TYR A 187 -8.80 -0.31 17.16
CA TYR A 187 -10.19 -0.44 17.56
C TYR A 187 -10.97 -1.33 16.57
N PRO A 188 -10.61 -2.61 16.40
CA PRO A 188 -11.02 -3.41 15.25
C PRO A 188 -12.52 -3.77 15.22
N ASP A 189 -13.20 -3.73 16.36
CA ASP A 189 -14.61 -4.02 16.57
C ASP A 189 -15.50 -2.76 16.69
N ILE A 190 -14.90 -1.56 16.55
CA ILE A 190 -15.61 -0.30 16.67
C ILE A 190 -15.95 0.25 15.27
N TYR A 191 -17.24 0.42 14.98
CA TYR A 191 -17.71 0.97 13.71
C TYR A 191 -17.44 2.48 13.59
N LYS A 192 -17.75 3.22 14.66
CA LYS A 192 -17.56 4.66 14.77
C LYS A 192 -16.90 5.02 16.10
N ASP A 193 -16.02 6.01 16.09
CA ASP A 193 -15.45 6.56 17.32
C ASP A 193 -16.47 7.39 18.13
N GLU A 194 -16.03 7.94 19.25
CA GLU A 194 -16.83 8.77 20.14
C GLU A 194 -17.37 10.05 19.49
N ASP A 195 -16.66 10.58 18.49
CA ASP A 195 -17.07 11.75 17.70
C ASP A 195 -18.02 11.37 16.54
N GLY A 196 -18.31 10.09 16.38
CA GLY A 196 -19.21 9.57 15.35
C GLY A 196 -18.58 9.41 13.96
N LYS A 197 -17.25 9.60 13.84
CA LYS A 197 -16.49 9.33 12.61
C LYS A 197 -16.41 7.82 12.40
N LYS A 198 -16.66 7.39 11.17
CA LYS A 198 -16.53 5.97 10.78
C LYS A 198 -15.03 5.61 10.74
N ILE A 199 -14.61 4.65 11.56
CA ILE A 199 -13.22 4.19 11.65
C ILE A 199 -13.02 2.75 11.17
N ASN A 200 -14.10 1.96 11.08
CA ASN A 200 -14.13 0.69 10.36
C ASN A 200 -15.34 0.60 9.46
N SER A 201 -15.18 0.01 8.28
CA SER A 201 -16.29 -0.28 7.37
C SER A 201 -16.87 -1.67 7.56
N ILE A 202 -18.15 -1.78 7.22
CA ILE A 202 -18.88 -3.05 7.14
C ILE A 202 -18.30 -3.82 5.95
N LEU A 203 -17.69 -4.98 6.23
CA LEU A 203 -17.01 -5.75 5.19
C LEU A 203 -17.59 -7.17 5.02
N ALA A 204 -18.22 -7.73 6.05
CA ALA A 204 -18.99 -8.97 5.91
C ALA A 204 -20.22 -8.74 5.01
N LEU A 205 -20.36 -9.59 4.00
CA LEU A 205 -21.44 -9.55 3.03
C LEU A 205 -22.79 -9.73 3.75
N GLY A 206 -23.75 -8.85 3.42
CA GLY A 206 -25.08 -8.87 4.03
C GLY A 206 -25.13 -8.38 5.49
N ALA A 207 -23.99 -7.98 6.09
CA ALA A 207 -23.98 -7.37 7.41
C ALA A 207 -24.51 -5.93 7.36
N SER A 208 -25.07 -5.50 8.48
CA SER A 208 -25.55 -4.15 8.74
C SER A 208 -25.39 -3.84 10.22
N ILE A 209 -25.56 -2.58 10.61
CA ILE A 209 -25.51 -2.17 12.04
C ILE A 209 -26.50 -2.95 12.91
N LYS A 210 -27.65 -3.35 12.36
CA LYS A 210 -28.70 -4.04 13.10
C LYS A 210 -28.56 -5.56 13.09
N LYS A 211 -27.88 -6.11 12.09
CA LYS A 211 -27.78 -7.56 11.85
C LYS A 211 -26.43 -7.87 11.25
N HIS A 212 -25.58 -8.52 12.03
CA HIS A 212 -24.24 -8.90 11.62
C HIS A 212 -23.76 -10.12 12.42
N PRO A 213 -22.81 -10.91 11.88
CA PRO A 213 -22.08 -11.90 12.68
C PRO A 213 -21.21 -11.23 13.75
N HIS A 214 -20.63 -12.02 14.65
CA HIS A 214 -19.77 -11.49 15.72
C HIS A 214 -18.58 -10.67 15.17
N LYS A 215 -17.96 -11.10 14.07
CA LYS A 215 -16.92 -10.36 13.35
C LYS A 215 -17.45 -9.96 11.98
N TRP A 216 -17.48 -8.66 11.70
CA TRP A 216 -18.15 -8.15 10.50
C TRP A 216 -17.52 -6.85 9.94
N LEU A 217 -16.72 -6.18 10.75
CA LEU A 217 -15.99 -4.96 10.40
C LEU A 217 -14.64 -5.28 9.77
N SER A 218 -14.16 -4.37 8.92
CA SER A 218 -12.84 -4.47 8.26
C SER A 218 -11.71 -4.75 9.25
N GLY A 219 -11.70 -4.10 10.42
CA GLY A 219 -10.70 -4.34 11.46
C GLY A 219 -10.75 -5.76 12.06
N ASN A 220 -11.94 -6.30 12.33
CA ASN A 220 -12.09 -7.66 12.88
C ASN A 220 -11.71 -8.77 11.91
N LEU A 221 -11.93 -8.52 10.62
CA LEU A 221 -11.73 -9.49 9.55
C LEU A 221 -10.30 -9.46 9.00
N PHE A 222 -9.47 -8.53 9.49
CA PHE A 222 -8.10 -8.34 9.01
C PHE A 222 -7.25 -9.59 9.21
N ARG A 223 -6.59 -10.02 8.13
CA ARG A 223 -5.65 -11.13 8.12
C ARG A 223 -4.21 -10.63 8.20
N SER A 224 -3.78 -9.87 7.19
CA SER A 224 -2.36 -9.52 6.97
C SER A 224 -2.24 -8.37 5.99
N TYR A 225 -1.08 -7.70 6.02
CA TYR A 225 -0.63 -6.88 4.91
C TYR A 225 0.32 -7.67 4.00
N GLY A 226 0.60 -7.11 2.82
CA GLY A 226 1.71 -7.52 1.98
C GLY A 226 2.25 -6.38 1.11
N SER A 227 3.57 -6.33 0.91
CA SER A 227 4.23 -5.21 0.21
C SER A 227 4.99 -5.66 -1.03
N ILE A 228 4.88 -4.92 -2.13
CA ILE A 228 5.72 -5.15 -3.33
C ILE A 228 6.58 -3.93 -3.70
N ILE A 229 6.19 -2.75 -3.20
CA ILE A 229 6.81 -1.48 -3.56
C ILE A 229 8.03 -1.22 -2.67
N TYR A 230 7.98 -1.64 -1.39
CA TYR A 230 8.94 -1.23 -0.36
C TYR A 230 9.46 -2.37 0.53
#